data_AF-A0A9D8S8J0-F1
#
_entry.id   AF-A0A9D8S8J0-F1
#
_cell.length_a   1.000
_cell.length_b   1.000
_cell.length_c   1.000
_cell.angle_alpha   90.00
_cell.angle_beta   90.00
_cell.angle_gamma   90.00
#
_symmetry.space_group_name_H-M   'P 1'
#
loop_
_entity.id
_entity.type
_entity.pdbx_description
1 polymer ?
#
loop_
_entity_poly.entity_id
_entity_poly.type
_entity_poly.pdbx_seq_one_letter_code
_entity_poly.pdbx_strand_id
1 'polypeptide(L)'
;MSAFLKASLAFIQVILYITGVFTADVNINYGGGKYVQQEIFSPMAIVENGASDFVIVSPDNADETILTAINELQTYIEKISGAKLKIVSESEATPENKAIIIGETALENGVVEIDRESIFADGFMLFSDGNHLFISGANSRGTLYGVYTFLEEYLGVRWFTPQLEVVPENKNIVIDSNINRVVEPSFSIRRNDCIGTNDAHRARTKMNVSFWSEATEYGGALTYVLWDVTLDKLVPDDLITEHPDYFATTDEGTKTRDHVCLSNPEVLEVAIKNARKAILECETGAKYIHIGQKDNTNYCKCDKCEELYEKYGSVSAPTILFTNAFADALDDEFPDFTFTFYAYNETDRPPTDLSLRCNSNVIPVLCGLHKACRSHPLTECGSKDGNETFENLFGSPEPTIHKDFENWTKIADRTYIYDYTINFINTAQFFSNFEYMQSTMKYMHDIGITGYVYNCGDGHTAAFNELRNYLLCKLQWDVNCDVEYHMVDFLKAYYGEEAAPYIKQIIDIQTAQT
;
A
#
# COMPACT_ATOMS: atom_id res chain seq x y z
N MET A 1 -18.29 16.63 21.64
CA MET A 1 -17.29 17.25 22.56
C MET A 1 -16.93 18.63 22.02
N SER A 2 -16.96 19.71 22.84
CA SER A 2 -16.67 21.08 22.36
C SER A 2 -15.20 21.23 21.92
N ALA A 3 -14.92 22.15 20.99
CA ALA A 3 -13.56 22.43 20.52
C ALA A 3 -12.61 22.82 21.68
N PHE A 4 -13.14 23.55 22.67
CA PHE A 4 -12.40 23.92 23.88
C PHE A 4 -11.97 22.70 24.71
N LEU A 5 -12.86 21.71 24.86
CA LEU A 5 -12.55 20.49 25.60
C LEU A 5 -11.54 19.62 24.84
N LYS A 6 -11.64 19.52 23.51
CA LYS A 6 -10.63 18.84 22.67
C LYS A 6 -9.24 19.46 22.81
N ALA A 7 -9.15 20.79 22.74
CA ALA A 7 -7.88 21.51 22.90
C ALA A 7 -7.30 21.37 24.31
N SER A 8 -8.16 21.40 25.33
CA SER A 8 -7.75 21.23 26.73
C SER A 8 -7.20 19.82 27.00
N LEU A 9 -7.83 18.78 26.45
CA LEU A 9 -7.35 17.40 26.56
C LEU A 9 -6.01 17.20 25.86
N ALA A 10 -5.83 17.73 24.64
CA ALA A 10 -4.55 17.69 23.93
C ALA A 10 -3.44 18.42 24.71
N PHE A 11 -3.75 19.58 25.30
CA PHE A 11 -2.80 20.36 26.11
C PHE A 11 -2.40 19.64 27.40
N ILE A 12 -3.36 19.02 28.10
CA ILE A 12 -3.10 18.19 29.28
C ILE A 12 -2.21 17.00 28.92
N GLN A 13 -2.47 16.34 27.79
CA GLN A 13 -1.66 15.23 27.31
C GLN A 13 -0.20 15.65 27.10
N VAL A 14 0.04 16.80 26.46
CA VAL A 14 1.39 17.37 26.27
C VAL A 14 2.06 17.70 27.61
N ILE A 15 1.36 18.31 28.57
CA ILE A 15 1.91 18.62 29.90
C ILE A 15 2.31 17.33 30.64
N LEU A 16 1.47 16.30 30.60
CA LEU A 16 1.74 15.03 31.27
C LEU A 16 3.01 14.35 30.72
N TYR A 17 3.24 14.44 29.41
CA TYR A 17 4.49 13.95 28.79
C TYR A 17 5.71 14.79 29.19
N ILE A 18 5.62 16.13 29.11
CA ILE A 18 6.75 17.03 29.40
C ILE A 18 7.16 16.95 30.88
N THR A 19 6.22 16.74 31.79
CA THR A 19 6.48 16.73 33.24
C THR A 19 7.03 15.40 33.77
N GLY A 20 7.19 14.38 32.91
CA GLY A 20 7.75 13.07 33.31
C GLY A 20 6.88 12.32 34.32
N VAL A 21 5.60 12.68 34.43
CA VAL A 21 4.64 11.98 35.33
C VAL A 21 4.45 10.52 34.89
N PHE A 22 4.69 10.22 33.62
CA PHE A 22 4.81 8.86 33.08
C PHE A 22 6.28 8.55 32.73
N THR A 23 7.09 8.22 33.74
CA THR A 23 8.41 7.60 33.54
C THR A 23 8.29 6.11 33.75
N ALA A 24 7.71 5.43 32.75
CA ALA A 24 7.79 3.99 32.67
C ALA A 24 8.95 3.65 31.73
N ASP A 25 9.86 2.77 32.17
CA ASP A 25 10.70 2.03 31.23
C ASP A 25 9.76 1.11 30.44
N VAL A 26 9.28 1.60 29.30
CA VAL A 26 8.41 0.81 28.44
C VAL A 26 9.26 0.10 27.40
N ASN A 27 9.39 -1.21 27.54
CA ASN A 27 10.00 -2.05 26.52
C ASN A 27 8.95 -2.35 25.45
N ILE A 28 8.97 -1.59 24.35
CA ILE A 28 8.05 -1.76 23.21
C ILE A 28 8.68 -2.68 22.19
N ASN A 29 7.93 -3.67 21.72
CA ASN A 29 8.32 -4.46 20.55
C ASN A 29 7.55 -3.94 19.33
N TYR A 30 8.21 -3.17 18.47
CA TYR A 30 7.63 -2.69 17.20
C TYR A 30 7.51 -3.78 16.12
N GLY A 31 7.99 -4.99 16.39
CA GLY A 31 7.91 -6.13 15.50
C GLY A 31 8.97 -6.15 14.40
N GLY A 32 8.90 -7.17 13.54
CA GLY A 32 9.86 -7.41 12.46
C GLY A 32 11.07 -8.25 12.87
N GLY A 33 11.84 -8.67 11.87
CA GLY A 33 13.17 -9.24 12.07
C GLY A 33 14.18 -8.13 12.38
N LYS A 34 15.34 -8.49 12.94
CA LYS A 34 16.42 -7.52 13.12
C LYS A 34 16.95 -7.05 11.77
N TYR A 35 17.23 -5.75 11.66
CA TYR A 35 17.89 -5.22 10.48
C TYR A 35 19.26 -5.90 10.30
N VAL A 36 19.47 -6.45 9.11
CA VAL A 36 20.73 -7.08 8.73
C VAL A 36 21.41 -6.18 7.71
N GLN A 37 22.54 -5.60 8.10
CA GLN A 37 23.40 -4.89 7.16
C GLN A 37 24.00 -5.90 6.17
N GLN A 38 24.05 -5.54 4.89
CA GLN A 38 24.65 -6.39 3.87
C GLN A 38 26.14 -6.60 4.18
N GLU A 39 26.53 -7.86 4.36
CA GLU A 39 27.93 -8.24 4.60
C GLU A 39 28.67 -8.41 3.27
N ILE A 40 29.96 -8.05 3.26
CA ILE A 40 30.85 -8.24 2.11
C ILE A 40 31.83 -9.35 2.47
N PHE A 41 31.63 -10.53 1.89
CA PHE A 41 32.52 -11.69 2.03
C PHE A 41 33.62 -11.66 0.98
N SER A 42 33.25 -11.33 -0.26
CA SER A 42 34.17 -11.25 -1.39
C SER A 42 33.96 -9.91 -2.11
N PRO A 43 34.89 -8.95 -1.99
CA PRO A 43 34.67 -7.58 -2.43
C PRO A 43 34.66 -7.43 -3.96
N MET A 44 33.69 -6.66 -4.45
CA MET A 44 33.60 -6.18 -5.82
C MET A 44 33.56 -4.65 -5.78
N ALA A 45 34.66 -4.02 -6.17
CA ALA A 45 34.75 -2.57 -6.18
C ALA A 45 34.15 -2.02 -7.48
N ILE A 46 32.99 -1.38 -7.36
CA ILE A 46 32.33 -0.66 -8.47
C ILE A 46 33.03 0.67 -8.71
N VAL A 47 33.39 1.38 -7.64
CA VAL A 47 34.15 2.64 -7.70
C VAL A 47 35.32 2.57 -6.74
N GLU A 48 36.51 2.95 -7.20
CA GLU A 48 37.72 3.07 -6.39
C GLU A 48 38.29 4.48 -6.52
N ASN A 49 38.46 5.17 -5.39
CA ASN A 49 39.02 6.53 -5.32
C ASN A 49 38.33 7.55 -6.23
N GLY A 50 37.01 7.42 -6.45
CA GLY A 50 36.24 8.29 -7.34
C GLY A 50 36.43 8.03 -8.83
N ALA A 51 36.99 6.88 -9.22
CA ALA A 51 37.10 6.42 -10.59
C ALA A 51 36.54 4.99 -10.73
N SER A 52 36.09 4.64 -11.92
CA SER A 52 35.47 3.34 -12.18
C SER A 52 35.73 2.88 -13.60
N ASP A 53 36.07 1.61 -13.75
CA ASP A 53 36.08 0.90 -15.04
C ASP A 53 34.71 0.25 -15.34
N PHE A 54 33.74 0.36 -14.43
CA PHE A 54 32.39 -0.12 -14.66
C PHE A 54 31.64 0.77 -15.63
N VAL A 55 30.84 0.14 -16.48
CA VAL A 55 29.82 0.79 -17.31
C VAL A 55 28.43 0.42 -16.81
N ILE A 56 27.44 1.27 -17.06
CA ILE A 56 26.03 0.91 -16.92
C ILE A 56 25.53 0.49 -18.31
N VAL A 57 24.97 -0.71 -18.40
CA VAL A 57 24.44 -1.25 -19.66
C VAL A 57 22.94 -1.03 -19.72
N SER A 58 22.50 -0.40 -20.80
CA SER A 58 21.10 -0.19 -21.15
C SER A 58 20.65 -1.23 -22.18
N PRO A 59 19.47 -1.83 -22.06
CA PRO A 59 18.84 -2.57 -23.15
C PRO A 59 18.71 -1.69 -24.39
N ASP A 60 18.82 -2.26 -25.59
CA ASP A 60 18.74 -1.51 -26.85
C ASP A 60 17.34 -0.87 -27.03
N ASN A 61 16.30 -1.50 -26.47
CA ASN A 61 14.90 -1.04 -26.52
C ASN A 61 14.36 -0.66 -25.13
N ALA A 62 15.17 0.03 -24.32
CA ALA A 62 14.75 0.50 -23.00
C ALA A 62 13.54 1.45 -23.08
N ASP A 63 12.50 1.17 -22.30
CA ASP A 63 11.39 2.11 -22.09
C ASP A 63 11.78 3.27 -21.17
N GLU A 64 10.88 4.25 -21.03
CA GLU A 64 11.10 5.44 -20.20
C GLU A 64 11.45 5.09 -18.74
N THR A 65 10.84 4.03 -18.18
CA THR A 65 11.09 3.60 -16.80
C THR A 65 12.49 3.01 -16.63
N ILE A 66 12.94 2.19 -17.58
CA ILE A 66 14.30 1.63 -17.57
C ILE A 66 15.33 2.75 -17.71
N LEU A 67 15.08 3.74 -18.59
CA LEU A 67 15.94 4.91 -18.72
C LEU A 67 16.01 5.72 -17.42
N THR A 68 14.88 5.91 -16.73
CA THR A 68 14.86 6.53 -15.39
C THR A 68 15.68 5.74 -14.38
N ALA A 69 15.55 4.40 -14.36
CA ALA A 69 16.32 3.55 -13.46
C ALA A 69 17.84 3.69 -13.68
N ILE A 70 18.27 3.70 -14.95
CA ILE A 70 19.67 3.91 -15.33
C ILE A 70 20.17 5.28 -14.88
N ASN A 71 19.38 6.33 -15.11
CA ASN A 71 19.74 7.71 -14.77
C ASN A 71 19.78 7.94 -13.26
N GLU A 72 18.82 7.40 -12.50
CA GLU A 72 18.81 7.45 -11.03
C GLU A 72 20.05 6.75 -10.47
N LEU A 73 20.38 5.55 -10.95
CA LEU A 73 21.56 4.82 -10.53
C LEU A 73 22.85 5.61 -10.80
N GLN A 74 23.05 6.08 -12.03
CA GLN A 74 24.24 6.88 -12.39
C GLN A 74 24.35 8.12 -11.51
N THR A 75 23.24 8.84 -11.33
CA THR A 75 23.18 10.08 -10.55
C THR A 75 23.57 9.85 -9.10
N TYR A 76 23.03 8.81 -8.45
CA TYR A 76 23.37 8.54 -7.05
C TYR A 76 24.78 7.99 -6.89
N ILE A 77 25.29 7.16 -7.82
CA ILE A 77 26.71 6.77 -7.82
C ILE A 77 27.63 7.99 -7.92
N GLU A 78 27.31 8.94 -8.80
CA GLU A 78 28.06 10.19 -8.97
C GLU A 78 27.97 11.06 -7.70
N LYS A 79 26.79 11.23 -7.11
CA LYS A 79 26.62 11.95 -5.84
C LYS A 79 27.41 11.34 -4.68
N ILE A 80 27.45 10.02 -4.58
CA ILE A 80 28.13 9.30 -3.49
C ILE A 80 29.65 9.38 -3.65
N SER A 81 30.16 9.11 -4.85
CA SER A 81 31.57 8.82 -5.06
C SER A 81 32.34 9.84 -5.89
N GLY A 82 31.62 10.73 -6.59
CA GLY A 82 32.17 11.63 -7.60
C GLY A 82 32.46 10.98 -8.94
N ALA A 83 32.27 9.66 -9.09
CA ALA A 83 32.50 8.95 -10.35
C ALA A 83 31.22 8.92 -11.20
N LYS A 84 31.32 9.40 -12.44
CA LYS A 84 30.24 9.27 -13.43
C LYS A 84 30.52 8.09 -14.35
N LEU A 85 29.84 6.96 -14.11
CA LEU A 85 29.98 5.75 -14.93
C LEU A 85 29.41 5.99 -16.33
N LYS A 86 30.08 5.46 -17.36
CA LYS A 86 29.59 5.56 -18.74
C LYS A 86 28.35 4.68 -18.93
N ILE A 87 27.31 5.22 -19.58
CA ILE A 87 26.17 4.42 -20.06
C ILE A 87 26.49 3.94 -21.49
N VAL A 88 26.28 2.65 -21.76
CA VAL A 88 26.45 2.02 -23.08
C VAL A 88 25.21 1.18 -23.42
N SER A 89 24.94 0.96 -24.71
CA SER A 89 23.90 0.02 -25.12
C SER A 89 24.37 -1.42 -24.94
N GLU A 90 23.45 -2.37 -24.78
CA GLU A 90 23.77 -3.79 -24.66
C GLU A 90 24.52 -4.33 -25.89
N SER A 91 24.21 -3.78 -27.07
CA SER A 91 24.91 -4.07 -28.32
C SER A 91 26.38 -3.62 -28.37
N GLU A 92 26.76 -2.64 -27.55
CA GLU A 92 28.15 -2.17 -27.41
C GLU A 92 28.90 -2.88 -26.27
N ALA A 93 28.19 -3.59 -25.39
CA ALA A 93 28.74 -4.29 -24.26
C ALA A 93 29.11 -5.74 -24.61
N THR A 94 30.12 -6.26 -23.93
CA THR A 94 30.56 -7.66 -24.02
C THR A 94 30.56 -8.29 -22.63
N PRO A 95 30.44 -9.63 -22.51
CA PRO A 95 30.52 -10.32 -21.21
C PRO A 95 31.86 -10.16 -20.47
N GLU A 96 32.87 -9.55 -21.09
CA GLU A 96 34.17 -9.26 -20.46
C GLU A 96 34.20 -7.86 -19.81
N ASN A 97 33.19 -7.01 -20.08
CA ASN A 97 33.08 -5.70 -19.47
C ASN A 97 32.70 -5.83 -17.99
N LYS A 98 33.36 -5.06 -17.13
CA LYS A 98 32.82 -4.79 -15.80
C LYS A 98 31.57 -3.93 -15.95
N ALA A 99 30.41 -4.45 -15.58
CA ALA A 99 29.13 -3.81 -15.93
C ALA A 99 28.08 -3.90 -14.83
N ILE A 100 27.25 -2.86 -14.75
CA ILE A 100 25.97 -2.90 -14.07
C ILE A 100 24.89 -2.98 -15.14
N ILE A 101 24.20 -4.11 -15.23
CA ILE A 101 23.19 -4.41 -16.24
C ILE A 101 21.80 -4.15 -15.66
N ILE A 102 21.05 -3.27 -16.30
CA ILE A 102 19.73 -2.83 -15.82
C ILE A 102 18.63 -3.33 -16.74
N GLY A 103 17.67 -4.08 -16.20
CA GLY A 103 16.54 -4.63 -16.94
C GLY A 103 16.89 -5.87 -17.77
N GLU A 104 15.94 -6.31 -18.59
CA GLU A 104 16.09 -7.48 -19.45
C GLU A 104 17.05 -7.19 -20.60
N THR A 105 18.14 -7.97 -20.68
CA THR A 105 19.16 -7.84 -21.72
C THR A 105 19.63 -9.21 -22.21
N ALA A 106 20.22 -9.24 -23.40
CA ALA A 106 20.81 -10.46 -23.93
C ALA A 106 22.03 -10.95 -23.11
N LEU A 107 22.63 -10.08 -22.29
CA LEU A 107 23.79 -10.38 -21.44
C LEU A 107 23.46 -11.27 -20.23
N GLU A 108 22.17 -11.45 -19.90
CA GLU A 108 21.75 -12.42 -18.89
C GLU A 108 22.04 -13.86 -19.33
N ASN A 109 21.96 -14.12 -20.65
CA ASN A 109 22.08 -15.46 -21.20
C ASN A 109 23.44 -16.09 -20.91
N GLY A 110 23.42 -17.22 -20.18
CA GLY A 110 24.62 -17.96 -19.82
C GLY A 110 25.36 -17.42 -18.60
N VAL A 111 24.86 -16.36 -17.96
CA VAL A 111 25.38 -15.81 -16.70
C VAL A 111 24.39 -16.03 -15.56
N VAL A 112 23.14 -15.58 -15.73
CA VAL A 112 22.07 -15.71 -14.74
C VAL A 112 20.75 -16.05 -15.43
N GLU A 113 20.05 -17.05 -14.91
CA GLU A 113 18.70 -17.41 -15.37
C GLU A 113 17.68 -16.70 -14.47
N ILE A 114 16.86 -15.82 -15.04
CA ILE A 114 15.87 -15.03 -14.33
C ILE A 114 14.47 -15.45 -14.79
N ASP A 115 13.78 -16.24 -13.98
CA ASP A 115 12.37 -16.61 -14.20
C ASP A 115 11.45 -15.47 -13.76
N ARG A 116 11.31 -14.47 -14.63
CA ARG A 116 10.50 -13.27 -14.38
C ARG A 116 9.03 -13.55 -14.10
N GLU A 117 8.48 -14.61 -14.68
CA GLU A 117 7.07 -14.98 -14.48
C GLU A 117 6.80 -15.49 -13.08
N SER A 118 7.81 -16.09 -12.42
CA SER A 118 7.72 -16.55 -11.04
C SER A 118 7.89 -15.44 -10.00
N ILE A 119 8.47 -14.29 -10.39
CA ILE A 119 8.74 -13.17 -9.48
C ILE A 119 7.44 -12.42 -9.20
N PHE A 120 7.05 -12.35 -7.93
CA PHE A 120 5.79 -11.76 -7.51
C PHE A 120 5.73 -10.24 -7.78
N ALA A 121 4.69 -9.82 -8.52
CA ALA A 121 4.31 -8.43 -8.75
C ALA A 121 5.46 -7.53 -9.29
N ASP A 122 5.90 -6.54 -8.50
CA ASP A 122 6.98 -5.62 -8.84
C ASP A 122 8.33 -6.08 -8.26
N GLY A 123 8.49 -7.38 -8.02
CA GLY A 123 9.74 -7.96 -7.55
C GLY A 123 10.84 -7.91 -8.60
N PHE A 124 12.05 -8.21 -8.16
CA PHE A 124 13.26 -8.19 -8.99
C PHE A 124 14.34 -9.11 -8.46
N MET A 125 15.31 -9.38 -9.32
CA MET A 125 16.54 -10.07 -8.99
C MET A 125 17.71 -9.08 -8.88
N LEU A 126 18.50 -9.27 -7.83
CA LEU A 126 19.86 -8.75 -7.69
C LEU A 126 20.82 -9.91 -7.80
N PHE A 127 21.76 -9.84 -8.74
CA PHE A 127 22.77 -10.86 -8.93
C PHE A 127 24.14 -10.23 -9.21
N SER A 128 25.21 -10.74 -8.59
CA SER A 128 26.58 -10.35 -8.92
C SER A 128 27.52 -11.55 -9.01
N ASP A 129 28.54 -11.44 -9.87
CA ASP A 129 29.56 -12.48 -10.10
C ASP A 129 31.01 -11.95 -10.01
N GLY A 130 31.17 -10.72 -9.53
CA GLY A 130 32.46 -10.02 -9.40
C GLY A 130 32.84 -9.14 -10.59
N ASN A 131 32.30 -9.40 -11.79
CA ASN A 131 32.44 -8.52 -12.96
C ASN A 131 31.12 -7.83 -13.29
N HIS A 132 30.00 -8.48 -13.00
CA HIS A 132 28.68 -8.02 -13.35
C HIS A 132 27.82 -7.81 -12.09
N LEU A 133 26.97 -6.79 -12.14
CA LEU A 133 25.82 -6.63 -11.26
C LEU A 133 24.57 -6.53 -12.12
N PHE A 134 23.67 -7.49 -12.00
CA PHE A 134 22.37 -7.49 -12.66
C PHE A 134 21.31 -6.98 -11.70
N ILE A 135 20.51 -6.03 -12.18
CA ILE A 135 19.32 -5.51 -11.51
C ILE A 135 18.17 -5.65 -12.50
N SER A 136 17.36 -6.69 -12.35
CA SER A 136 16.38 -7.08 -13.37
C SER A 136 15.05 -7.46 -12.74
N GLY A 137 13.98 -6.75 -13.10
CA GLY A 137 12.64 -6.92 -12.54
C GLY A 137 11.76 -7.87 -13.32
N ALA A 138 10.66 -8.31 -12.69
CA ALA A 138 9.52 -8.95 -13.36
C ALA A 138 8.91 -8.04 -14.45
N ASN A 139 9.06 -6.72 -14.28
CA ASN A 139 8.65 -5.68 -15.22
C ASN A 139 9.56 -4.44 -15.04
N SER A 140 9.37 -3.40 -15.85
CA SER A 140 10.19 -2.17 -15.81
C SER A 140 10.11 -1.44 -14.46
N ARG A 141 8.93 -1.40 -13.83
CA ARG A 141 8.75 -0.81 -12.49
C ARG A 141 9.50 -1.61 -11.42
N GLY A 142 9.48 -2.94 -11.50
CA GLY A 142 10.27 -3.82 -10.63
C GLY A 142 11.78 -3.59 -10.80
N THR A 143 12.25 -3.37 -12.03
CA THR A 143 13.66 -3.03 -12.29
C THR A 143 14.06 -1.70 -11.62
N LEU A 144 13.21 -0.67 -11.74
CA LEU A 144 13.42 0.61 -11.06
C LEU A 144 13.44 0.45 -9.53
N TYR A 145 12.55 -0.35 -8.96
CA TYR A 145 12.57 -0.67 -7.53
C TYR A 145 13.79 -1.47 -7.11
N GLY A 146 14.34 -2.30 -8.01
CA GLY A 146 15.62 -2.96 -7.83
C GLY A 146 16.76 -1.97 -7.70
N VAL A 147 16.80 -0.94 -8.55
CA VAL A 147 17.78 0.16 -8.45
C VAL A 147 17.64 0.89 -7.13
N TYR A 148 16.42 1.27 -6.73
CA TYR A 148 16.22 1.95 -5.44
C TYR A 148 16.59 1.07 -4.24
N THR A 149 16.34 -0.25 -4.31
CA THR A 149 16.77 -1.19 -3.27
C THR A 149 18.29 -1.29 -3.20
N PHE A 150 18.97 -1.34 -4.35
CA PHE A 150 20.42 -1.37 -4.41
C PHE A 150 21.03 -0.10 -3.78
N LEU A 151 20.53 1.06 -4.21
CA LEU A 151 20.93 2.36 -3.67
C LEU A 151 20.68 2.45 -2.15
N GLU A 152 19.55 1.94 -1.67
CA GLU A 152 19.19 2.00 -0.26
C GLU A 152 19.98 1.01 0.61
N GLU A 153 19.93 -0.29 0.29
CA GLU A 153 20.46 -1.34 1.16
C GLU A 153 21.97 -1.51 1.05
N TYR A 154 22.54 -1.27 -0.13
CA TYR A 154 23.97 -1.49 -0.40
C TYR A 154 24.77 -0.19 -0.35
N LEU A 155 24.18 0.93 -0.84
CA LEU A 155 24.89 2.21 -0.90
C LEU A 155 24.47 3.20 0.20
N GLY A 156 23.44 2.88 0.99
CA GLY A 156 23.03 3.66 2.15
C GLY A 156 22.22 4.92 1.83
N VAL A 157 21.69 5.06 0.62
CA VAL A 157 20.79 6.18 0.27
C VAL A 157 19.47 6.04 1.05
N ARG A 158 18.89 7.15 1.49
CA ARG A 158 17.59 7.17 2.17
C ARG A 158 16.70 8.26 1.58
N TRP A 159 15.43 7.91 1.35
CA TRP A 159 14.38 8.86 0.98
C TRP A 159 13.29 8.84 2.05
N PHE A 160 13.43 9.70 3.06
CA PHE A 160 12.52 9.72 4.21
C PHE A 160 11.23 10.46 3.91
N THR A 161 11.35 11.61 3.23
CA THR A 161 10.21 12.41 2.75
C THR A 161 10.52 12.98 1.37
N PRO A 162 9.56 13.60 0.67
CA PRO A 162 9.81 14.25 -0.61
C PRO A 162 10.83 15.40 -0.54
N GLN A 163 11.08 15.96 0.65
CA GLN A 163 12.04 17.05 0.90
C GLN A 163 13.29 16.60 1.67
N LEU A 164 13.29 15.38 2.23
CA LEU A 164 14.38 14.86 3.04
C LEU A 164 14.94 13.57 2.43
N GLU A 165 16.07 13.70 1.76
CA GLU A 165 16.93 12.58 1.36
C GLU A 165 18.28 12.66 2.08
N VAL A 166 18.88 11.49 2.32
CA VAL A 166 20.26 11.37 2.81
C VAL A 166 21.04 10.55 1.79
N VAL A 167 22.14 11.13 1.31
CA VAL A 167 23.06 10.48 0.36
C VAL A 167 24.44 10.41 1.04
N PRO A 168 24.98 9.21 1.31
CA PRO A 168 26.31 9.08 1.89
C PRO A 168 27.40 9.61 0.95
N GLU A 169 28.49 10.12 1.52
CA GLU A 169 29.70 10.46 0.76
C GLU A 169 30.76 9.37 0.95
N ASN A 170 31.15 8.69 -0.13
CA ASN A 170 32.20 7.69 -0.11
C ASN A 170 32.85 7.52 -1.49
N LYS A 171 34.17 7.78 -1.57
CA LYS A 171 34.95 7.62 -2.81
C LYS A 171 35.12 6.17 -3.27
N ASN A 172 34.77 5.20 -2.42
CA ASN A 172 34.84 3.78 -2.74
C ASN A 172 33.45 3.17 -2.59
N ILE A 173 32.94 2.59 -3.68
CA ILE A 173 31.71 1.80 -3.67
C ILE A 173 32.12 0.34 -3.84
N VAL A 174 31.93 -0.44 -2.78
CA VAL A 174 32.26 -1.86 -2.72
C VAL A 174 31.02 -2.62 -2.32
N ILE A 175 30.70 -3.66 -3.09
CA ILE A 175 29.61 -4.60 -2.80
C ILE A 175 30.16 -6.02 -2.73
N ASP A 176 29.31 -6.98 -2.36
CA ASP A 176 29.67 -8.39 -2.48
C ASP A 176 29.65 -8.84 -3.94
N SER A 177 30.64 -9.64 -4.33
CA SER A 177 30.78 -10.23 -5.66
C SER A 177 29.89 -11.45 -5.89
N ASN A 178 29.16 -11.91 -4.89
CA ASN A 178 28.32 -13.11 -4.94
C ASN A 178 26.92 -12.83 -4.36
N ILE A 179 26.27 -11.79 -4.86
CA ILE A 179 24.86 -11.51 -4.59
C ILE A 179 24.04 -12.47 -5.45
N ASN A 180 23.05 -13.13 -4.85
CA ASN A 180 22.05 -13.90 -5.58
C ASN A 180 20.74 -13.85 -4.78
N ARG A 181 19.89 -12.87 -5.10
CA ARG A 181 18.71 -12.56 -4.29
C ARG A 181 17.53 -12.15 -5.17
N VAL A 182 16.45 -12.90 -5.07
CA VAL A 182 15.13 -12.45 -5.53
C VAL A 182 14.49 -11.67 -4.38
N VAL A 183 13.94 -10.50 -4.68
CA VAL A 183 13.31 -9.60 -3.71
C VAL A 183 11.90 -9.28 -4.19
N GLU A 184 10.92 -9.54 -3.33
CA GLU A 184 9.51 -9.44 -3.67
C GLU A 184 8.79 -8.56 -2.65
N PRO A 185 7.80 -7.75 -3.08
CA PRO A 185 6.97 -7.01 -2.16
C PRO A 185 6.01 -7.94 -1.41
N SER A 186 5.71 -7.62 -0.15
CA SER A 186 4.66 -8.32 0.60
C SER A 186 3.27 -8.09 0.00
N PHE A 187 2.97 -6.86 -0.45
CA PHE A 187 1.68 -6.55 -1.09
C PHE A 187 1.88 -6.15 -2.55
N SER A 188 1.07 -6.67 -3.46
CA SER A 188 1.11 -6.32 -4.89
C SER A 188 0.57 -4.91 -5.17
N ILE A 189 -0.35 -4.42 -4.34
CA ILE A 189 -0.90 -3.06 -4.38
C ILE A 189 -0.43 -2.28 -3.16
N ARG A 190 0.21 -1.12 -3.38
CA ARG A 190 0.82 -0.31 -2.32
C ARG A 190 0.52 1.17 -2.55
N ARG A 191 -0.25 1.77 -1.64
CA ARG A 191 -0.63 3.20 -1.70
C ARG A 191 -0.68 3.81 -0.31
N ASN A 192 -0.07 4.99 -0.17
CA ASN A 192 -0.30 5.89 0.94
C ASN A 192 -0.81 7.24 0.41
N ASP A 193 -2.01 7.65 0.85
CA ASP A 193 -2.65 8.88 0.42
C ASP A 193 -2.29 10.05 1.33
N CYS A 194 -1.09 10.60 1.14
CA CYS A 194 -0.59 11.68 2.00
C CYS A 194 -0.10 12.91 1.28
N ILE A 195 -0.30 14.04 1.95
CA ILE A 195 0.09 15.36 1.46
C ILE A 195 1.58 15.36 1.15
N GLY A 196 1.93 15.91 -0.01
CA GLY A 196 3.30 16.27 -0.37
C GLY A 196 4.07 15.19 -1.11
N THR A 197 3.56 13.96 -1.25
CA THR A 197 4.23 12.94 -2.07
C THR A 197 4.22 13.33 -3.55
N ASN A 198 5.39 13.41 -4.17
CA ASN A 198 5.54 13.55 -5.62
C ASN A 198 5.85 12.17 -6.25
N ASP A 199 5.76 12.09 -7.57
CA ASP A 199 5.89 10.84 -8.33
C ASP A 199 7.23 10.13 -8.06
N ALA A 200 8.34 10.88 -8.02
CA ALA A 200 9.65 10.34 -7.69
C ALA A 200 9.71 9.73 -6.28
N HIS A 201 9.20 10.43 -5.27
CA HIS A 201 9.18 9.92 -3.90
C HIS A 201 8.28 8.69 -3.76
N ARG A 202 7.15 8.64 -4.49
CA ARG A 202 6.29 7.44 -4.54
C ARG A 202 7.05 6.24 -5.09
N ALA A 203 7.82 6.43 -6.17
CA ALA A 203 8.63 5.38 -6.77
C ALA A 203 9.78 4.93 -5.85
N ARG A 204 10.50 5.88 -5.24
CA ARG A 204 11.61 5.62 -4.29
C ARG A 204 11.16 4.87 -3.04
N THR A 205 9.91 5.08 -2.62
CA THR A 205 9.27 4.33 -1.53
C THR A 205 8.45 3.14 -2.02
N LYS A 206 8.58 2.79 -3.31
CA LYS A 206 8.03 1.60 -3.97
C LYS A 206 6.50 1.49 -3.97
N MET A 207 5.81 2.62 -3.90
CA MET A 207 4.36 2.70 -4.09
C MET A 207 4.00 2.69 -5.58
N ASN A 208 2.92 1.98 -5.93
CA ASN A 208 2.55 1.72 -7.32
C ASN A 208 1.11 2.07 -7.69
N VAL A 209 0.36 2.72 -6.80
CA VAL A 209 -1.01 3.21 -7.07
C VAL A 209 -1.05 4.72 -7.04
N SER A 210 -1.84 5.30 -7.93
CA SER A 210 -2.13 6.73 -7.98
C SER A 210 -3.51 6.96 -8.56
N PHE A 211 -4.25 7.92 -8.02
CA PHE A 211 -5.53 8.34 -8.62
C PHE A 211 -5.40 9.59 -9.47
N TRP A 212 -4.24 10.25 -9.46
CA TRP A 212 -4.07 11.61 -9.97
C TRP A 212 -2.90 11.78 -10.95
N SER A 213 -2.03 10.79 -11.06
CA SER A 213 -0.86 10.82 -11.95
C SER A 213 -0.49 9.41 -12.38
N GLU A 214 -0.27 9.21 -13.69
CA GLU A 214 0.23 7.96 -14.24
C GLU A 214 1.72 7.76 -13.97
N ALA A 215 2.52 8.83 -13.82
CA ALA A 215 3.96 8.75 -13.56
C ALA A 215 4.70 7.72 -14.46
N THR A 216 4.51 7.79 -15.78
CA THR A 216 5.01 6.78 -16.74
C THR A 216 6.52 6.55 -16.63
N GLU A 217 7.30 7.62 -16.42
CA GLU A 217 8.76 7.55 -16.26
C GLU A 217 9.20 6.79 -15.00
N TYR A 218 8.32 6.63 -14.00
CA TYR A 218 8.58 5.95 -12.73
C TYR A 218 7.92 4.56 -12.65
N GLY A 219 7.64 3.93 -13.78
CA GLY A 219 7.03 2.60 -13.83
C GLY A 219 5.52 2.61 -13.90
N GLY A 220 4.90 3.77 -14.11
CA GLY A 220 3.46 3.90 -14.17
C GLY A 220 2.79 3.83 -12.79
N ALA A 221 1.47 3.96 -12.78
CA ALA A 221 0.65 3.73 -11.61
C ALA A 221 -0.55 2.86 -11.96
N LEU A 222 -0.96 1.99 -11.04
CA LEU A 222 -2.27 1.38 -11.08
C LEU A 222 -3.30 2.46 -10.76
N THR A 223 -4.09 2.81 -11.77
CA THR A 223 -5.07 3.90 -11.74
C THR A 223 -6.48 3.39 -12.03
N TYR A 224 -7.45 4.15 -11.52
CA TYR A 224 -8.87 3.88 -11.60
C TYR A 224 -9.55 4.84 -12.57
N VAL A 225 -10.36 4.30 -13.48
CA VAL A 225 -11.28 5.09 -14.30
C VAL A 225 -12.32 5.77 -13.39
N LEU A 226 -12.81 5.03 -12.39
CA LEU A 226 -13.73 5.52 -11.36
C LEU A 226 -13.24 5.03 -9.99
N TRP A 227 -13.09 5.96 -9.05
CA TRP A 227 -12.68 5.70 -7.67
C TRP A 227 -13.64 6.36 -6.67
N ASP A 228 -13.64 5.79 -5.45
CA ASP A 228 -14.38 6.20 -4.26
C ASP A 228 -15.91 5.96 -4.33
N VAL A 229 -16.76 6.92 -3.98
CA VAL A 229 -18.22 6.73 -4.15
C VAL A 229 -18.59 6.85 -5.64
N THR A 230 -18.72 5.69 -6.31
CA THR A 230 -18.91 5.64 -7.78
C THR A 230 -20.29 5.17 -8.21
N LEU A 231 -21.06 4.50 -7.34
CA LEU A 231 -22.43 4.10 -7.70
C LEU A 231 -23.30 5.32 -8.07
N ASP A 232 -23.07 6.49 -7.49
CA ASP A 232 -23.76 7.75 -7.84
C ASP A 232 -23.38 8.26 -9.24
N LYS A 233 -22.18 7.91 -9.72
CA LYS A 233 -21.74 8.25 -11.08
C LYS A 233 -22.31 7.25 -12.08
N LEU A 234 -22.39 5.98 -11.69
CA LEU A 234 -22.89 4.89 -12.52
C LEU A 234 -24.42 4.90 -12.62
N VAL A 235 -25.11 5.33 -11.58
CA VAL A 235 -26.57 5.42 -11.49
C VAL A 235 -26.92 6.73 -10.78
N PRO A 236 -27.02 7.84 -11.52
CA PRO A 236 -27.21 9.18 -10.94
C PRO A 236 -28.50 9.34 -10.14
N ASP A 237 -28.39 10.02 -9.00
CA ASP A 237 -29.46 10.29 -8.03
C ASP A 237 -30.72 10.98 -8.60
N ASP A 238 -30.58 11.71 -9.72
CA ASP A 238 -31.70 12.36 -10.40
C ASP A 238 -32.67 11.35 -11.01
N LEU A 239 -32.20 10.13 -11.31
CA LEU A 239 -33.03 9.05 -11.85
C LEU A 239 -34.14 8.62 -10.90
N ILE A 240 -34.08 8.94 -9.61
CA ILE A 240 -35.11 8.52 -8.64
C ILE A 240 -36.51 9.07 -8.98
N THR A 241 -36.57 10.17 -9.73
CA THR A 241 -37.84 10.80 -10.13
C THR A 241 -38.57 9.96 -11.20
N GLU A 242 -37.82 9.43 -12.16
CA GLU A 242 -38.35 8.66 -13.30
C GLU A 242 -38.32 7.15 -13.03
N HIS A 243 -37.31 6.71 -12.28
CA HIS A 243 -37.01 5.32 -11.95
C HIS A 243 -36.79 5.15 -10.42
N PRO A 244 -37.81 5.40 -9.59
CA PRO A 244 -37.70 5.27 -8.13
C PRO A 244 -37.28 3.85 -7.68
N ASP A 245 -37.58 2.81 -8.48
CA ASP A 245 -37.20 1.43 -8.20
C ASP A 245 -35.72 1.11 -8.43
N TYR A 246 -34.94 2.04 -8.99
CA TYR A 246 -33.47 1.91 -9.06
C TYR A 246 -32.80 2.12 -7.71
N PHE A 247 -33.53 2.68 -6.76
CA PHE A 247 -32.98 3.15 -5.50
C PHE A 247 -33.43 2.28 -4.33
N ALA A 248 -32.65 2.33 -3.25
CA ALA A 248 -32.88 1.55 -2.06
C ALA A 248 -34.26 1.85 -1.46
N THR A 249 -34.87 0.81 -0.92
CA THR A 249 -36.10 0.93 -0.12
C THR A 249 -35.72 1.00 1.36
N THR A 250 -36.30 1.93 2.11
CA THR A 250 -36.10 2.07 3.57
C THR A 250 -36.94 1.04 4.33
N ASP A 251 -36.72 0.90 5.64
CA ASP A 251 -37.53 0.04 6.50
C ASP A 251 -39.02 0.45 6.50
N GLU A 252 -39.34 1.73 6.27
CA GLU A 252 -40.70 2.24 6.13
C GLU A 252 -41.33 1.98 4.74
N GLY A 253 -40.60 1.32 3.83
CA GLY A 253 -41.07 1.02 2.48
C GLY A 253 -40.98 2.19 1.49
N THR A 254 -40.28 3.27 1.85
CA THR A 254 -40.09 4.45 0.96
C THR A 254 -38.79 4.35 0.17
N LYS A 255 -38.71 5.01 -0.99
CA LYS A 255 -37.47 5.05 -1.80
C LYS A 255 -36.54 6.14 -1.32
N THR A 256 -35.25 5.83 -1.18
CA THR A 256 -34.22 6.76 -0.73
C THR A 256 -33.02 6.79 -1.67
N ARG A 257 -32.34 7.93 -1.76
CA ARG A 257 -31.07 8.08 -2.49
C ARG A 257 -29.86 7.60 -1.71
N ASP A 258 -30.03 7.06 -0.50
CA ASP A 258 -28.88 6.65 0.31
C ASP A 258 -28.05 5.55 -0.37
N HIS A 259 -28.71 4.65 -1.13
CA HIS A 259 -28.06 3.65 -1.96
C HIS A 259 -28.91 3.30 -3.19
N VAL A 260 -28.27 2.66 -4.17
CA VAL A 260 -28.95 2.02 -5.30
C VAL A 260 -29.38 0.60 -4.96
N CYS A 261 -30.43 0.10 -5.61
CA CYS A 261 -30.93 -1.26 -5.42
C CYS A 261 -30.13 -2.25 -6.29
N LEU A 262 -29.10 -2.88 -5.72
CA LEU A 262 -28.20 -3.79 -6.45
C LEU A 262 -28.86 -5.13 -6.88
N SER A 263 -30.07 -5.44 -6.44
CA SER A 263 -30.85 -6.60 -6.91
C SER A 263 -31.73 -6.29 -8.13
N ASN A 264 -31.78 -5.03 -8.58
CA ASN A 264 -32.56 -4.63 -9.74
C ASN A 264 -31.74 -4.79 -11.04
N PRO A 265 -32.17 -5.63 -12.01
CA PRO A 265 -31.42 -5.84 -13.25
C PRO A 265 -31.30 -4.58 -14.12
N GLU A 266 -32.27 -3.66 -14.08
CA GLU A 266 -32.19 -2.41 -14.85
C GLU A 266 -31.11 -1.46 -14.29
N VAL A 267 -30.84 -1.53 -12.98
CA VAL A 267 -29.73 -0.79 -12.34
C VAL A 267 -28.39 -1.29 -12.86
N LEU A 268 -28.25 -2.61 -13.03
CA LEU A 268 -27.05 -3.22 -13.60
C LEU A 268 -26.82 -2.76 -15.04
N GLU A 269 -27.87 -2.75 -15.88
CA GLU A 269 -27.78 -2.29 -17.27
C GLU A 269 -27.34 -0.82 -17.37
N VAL A 270 -27.91 0.06 -16.53
CA VAL A 270 -27.54 1.48 -16.49
C VAL A 270 -26.10 1.66 -16.04
N ALA A 271 -25.68 0.94 -15.00
CA ALA A 271 -24.31 0.98 -14.50
C ALA A 271 -23.30 0.53 -15.55
N ILE A 272 -23.54 -0.61 -16.22
CA ILE A 272 -22.66 -1.13 -17.30
C ILE A 272 -22.54 -0.11 -18.42
N LYS A 273 -23.66 0.47 -18.87
CA LYS A 273 -23.67 1.48 -19.94
C LYS A 273 -22.82 2.69 -19.56
N ASN A 274 -22.98 3.22 -18.35
CA ASN A 274 -22.25 4.40 -17.90
C ASN A 274 -20.77 4.10 -17.64
N ALA A 275 -20.45 2.90 -17.15
CA ALA A 275 -19.08 2.44 -16.99
C ALA A 275 -18.36 2.28 -18.33
N ARG A 276 -18.97 1.62 -19.31
CA ARG A 276 -18.44 1.50 -20.67
C ARG A 276 -18.15 2.88 -21.26
N LYS A 277 -19.06 3.83 -21.09
CA LYS A 277 -18.83 5.22 -21.52
C LYS A 277 -17.60 5.82 -20.81
N ALA A 278 -17.51 5.68 -19.49
CA ALA A 278 -16.39 6.20 -18.72
C ALA A 278 -15.04 5.58 -19.14
N ILE A 279 -15.00 4.28 -19.47
CA ILE A 279 -13.81 3.62 -19.99
C ILE A 279 -13.40 4.20 -21.34
N LEU A 280 -14.34 4.33 -22.27
CA LEU A 280 -14.07 4.85 -23.62
C LEU A 280 -13.67 6.33 -23.63
N GLU A 281 -14.10 7.10 -22.64
CA GLU A 281 -13.74 8.52 -22.45
C GLU A 281 -12.47 8.70 -21.60
N CYS A 282 -11.92 7.61 -21.04
CA CYS A 282 -10.74 7.69 -20.19
C CYS A 282 -9.49 7.96 -21.02
N GLU A 283 -8.82 9.09 -20.78
CA GLU A 283 -7.59 9.48 -21.46
C GLU A 283 -6.34 8.82 -20.86
N THR A 284 -6.50 8.04 -19.79
CA THR A 284 -5.42 7.35 -19.08
C THR A 284 -5.41 5.86 -19.42
N GLY A 285 -4.28 5.18 -19.26
CA GLY A 285 -4.14 3.73 -19.35
C GLY A 285 -4.78 2.95 -18.20
N ALA A 286 -5.75 3.52 -17.49
CA ALA A 286 -6.39 2.92 -16.33
C ALA A 286 -7.13 1.62 -16.67
N LYS A 287 -6.99 0.65 -15.74
CA LYS A 287 -7.55 -0.71 -15.87
C LYS A 287 -8.38 -1.11 -14.65
N TYR A 288 -8.73 -0.15 -13.79
CA TYR A 288 -9.53 -0.41 -12.61
C TYR A 288 -10.82 0.39 -12.62
N ILE A 289 -11.91 -0.22 -12.19
CA ILE A 289 -13.15 0.47 -11.83
C ILE A 289 -13.54 0.04 -10.43
N HIS A 290 -13.70 1.01 -9.54
CA HIS A 290 -14.29 0.78 -8.25
C HIS A 290 -15.82 0.94 -8.36
N ILE A 291 -16.58 0.04 -7.76
CA ILE A 291 -18.05 0.02 -7.62
C ILE A 291 -18.36 0.35 -6.15
N GLY A 292 -18.14 1.61 -5.80
CA GLY A 292 -18.18 2.08 -4.42
C GLY A 292 -19.56 2.50 -3.99
N GLN A 293 -19.98 1.94 -2.85
CA GLN A 293 -21.17 2.37 -2.12
C GLN A 293 -21.01 3.76 -1.52
N LYS A 294 -22.13 4.42 -1.22
CA LYS A 294 -22.14 5.70 -0.50
C LYS A 294 -21.68 5.52 0.94
N ASP A 295 -21.12 6.59 1.52
CA ASP A 295 -20.60 6.60 2.89
C ASP A 295 -21.72 6.86 3.91
N ASN A 296 -22.58 5.85 4.11
CA ASN A 296 -23.58 5.82 5.17
C ASN A 296 -23.84 4.38 5.64
N THR A 297 -24.83 4.21 6.52
CA THR A 297 -25.14 2.94 7.20
C THR A 297 -26.42 2.24 6.70
N ASN A 298 -27.04 2.78 5.65
CA ASN A 298 -28.31 2.28 5.13
C ASN A 298 -28.04 1.20 4.07
N TYR A 299 -29.03 0.33 3.86
CA TYR A 299 -29.01 -0.64 2.77
C TYR A 299 -30.44 -0.95 2.32
N CYS A 300 -30.58 -1.51 1.12
CA CYS A 300 -31.90 -1.71 0.52
C CYS A 300 -32.71 -2.80 1.24
N LYS A 301 -33.96 -2.46 1.57
CA LYS A 301 -34.96 -3.31 2.26
C LYS A 301 -36.05 -3.88 1.35
N CYS A 302 -35.82 -3.91 0.04
CA CYS A 302 -36.78 -4.53 -0.88
C CYS A 302 -36.75 -6.05 -0.76
N ASP A 303 -37.88 -6.71 -1.06
CA ASP A 303 -38.05 -8.17 -0.93
C ASP A 303 -36.90 -8.97 -1.55
N LYS A 304 -36.47 -8.59 -2.77
CA LYS A 304 -35.35 -9.28 -3.45
C LYS A 304 -34.02 -9.14 -2.73
N CYS A 305 -33.74 -7.99 -2.13
CA CYS A 305 -32.51 -7.80 -1.35
C CYS A 305 -32.55 -8.59 -0.06
N GLU A 306 -33.68 -8.56 0.65
CA GLU A 306 -33.88 -9.34 1.88
C GLU A 306 -33.75 -10.85 1.63
N GLU A 307 -34.34 -11.36 0.55
CA GLU A 307 -34.16 -12.76 0.13
C GLU A 307 -32.69 -13.14 -0.08
N LEU A 308 -31.87 -12.23 -0.64
CA LEU A 308 -30.43 -12.46 -0.83
C LEU A 308 -29.67 -12.41 0.50
N TYR A 309 -30.03 -11.49 1.40
CA TYR A 309 -29.41 -11.41 2.73
C TYR A 309 -29.69 -12.68 3.54
N GLU A 310 -30.94 -13.17 3.52
CA GLU A 310 -31.32 -14.41 4.20
C GLU A 310 -30.61 -15.63 3.59
N LYS A 311 -30.58 -15.72 2.25
CA LYS A 311 -29.97 -16.85 1.55
C LYS A 311 -28.48 -16.98 1.84
N TYR A 312 -27.75 -15.88 1.81
CA TYR A 312 -26.28 -15.88 1.93
C TYR A 312 -25.79 -15.50 3.33
N GLY A 313 -26.69 -15.08 4.21
CA GLY A 313 -26.39 -14.68 5.59
C GLY A 313 -25.63 -13.35 5.70
N SER A 314 -25.63 -12.50 4.67
CA SER A 314 -24.93 -11.21 4.71
C SER A 314 -25.52 -10.15 3.78
N VAL A 315 -25.45 -8.88 4.23
CA VAL A 315 -25.81 -7.68 3.47
C VAL A 315 -24.86 -7.42 2.29
N SER A 316 -23.63 -7.97 2.31
CA SER A 316 -22.69 -7.83 1.20
C SER A 316 -23.02 -8.68 -0.03
N ALA A 317 -23.97 -9.62 0.08
CA ALA A 317 -24.26 -10.57 -0.99
C ALA A 317 -24.72 -9.91 -2.31
N PRO A 318 -25.65 -8.92 -2.31
CA PRO A 318 -26.00 -8.21 -3.54
C PRO A 318 -24.82 -7.46 -4.16
N THR A 319 -23.88 -6.94 -3.35
CA THR A 319 -22.68 -6.25 -3.86
C THR A 319 -21.78 -7.19 -4.65
N ILE A 320 -21.56 -8.41 -4.14
CA ILE A 320 -20.77 -9.44 -4.84
C ILE A 320 -21.46 -9.85 -6.14
N LEU A 321 -22.75 -10.19 -6.07
CA LEU A 321 -23.53 -10.63 -7.23
C LEU A 321 -23.59 -9.55 -8.33
N PHE A 322 -23.83 -8.30 -7.93
CA PHE A 322 -23.86 -7.17 -8.85
C PHE A 322 -22.51 -6.95 -9.49
N THR A 323 -21.42 -6.95 -8.71
CA THR A 323 -20.08 -6.67 -9.23
C THR A 323 -19.57 -7.80 -10.12
N ASN A 324 -19.87 -9.07 -9.80
CA ASN A 324 -19.57 -10.20 -10.69
C ASN A 324 -20.32 -10.07 -12.02
N ALA A 325 -21.63 -9.85 -11.98
CA ALA A 325 -22.43 -9.71 -13.21
C ALA A 325 -22.00 -8.49 -14.04
N PHE A 326 -21.58 -7.41 -13.37
CA PHE A 326 -21.01 -6.23 -14.00
C PHE A 326 -19.67 -6.54 -14.68
N ALA A 327 -18.79 -7.28 -14.01
CA ALA A 327 -17.51 -7.71 -14.56
C ALA A 327 -17.71 -8.63 -15.78
N ASP A 328 -18.56 -9.65 -15.66
CA ASP A 328 -18.88 -10.58 -16.75
C ASP A 328 -19.42 -9.87 -17.99
N ALA A 329 -20.24 -8.84 -17.81
CA ALA A 329 -20.81 -8.08 -18.92
C ALA A 329 -19.80 -7.19 -19.66
N LEU A 330 -18.66 -6.88 -19.04
CA LEU A 330 -17.61 -6.05 -19.62
C LEU A 330 -16.39 -6.86 -20.08
N ASP A 331 -16.26 -8.12 -19.68
CA ASP A 331 -15.07 -8.95 -19.89
C ASP A 331 -14.73 -9.15 -21.38
N ASP A 332 -15.74 -9.38 -22.23
CA ASP A 332 -15.55 -9.57 -23.68
C ASP A 332 -14.95 -8.31 -24.37
N GLU A 333 -15.26 -7.12 -23.88
CA GLU A 333 -14.80 -5.85 -24.47
C GLU A 333 -13.54 -5.30 -23.75
N PHE A 334 -13.41 -5.60 -22.46
CA PHE A 334 -12.38 -5.06 -21.57
C PHE A 334 -11.75 -6.14 -20.68
N PRO A 335 -11.11 -7.18 -21.24
CA PRO A 335 -10.65 -8.37 -20.50
C PRO A 335 -9.54 -8.08 -19.48
N ASP A 336 -8.82 -6.97 -19.66
CA ASP A 336 -7.74 -6.58 -18.74
C ASP A 336 -8.23 -5.75 -17.54
N PHE A 337 -9.54 -5.48 -17.43
CA PHE A 337 -10.07 -4.66 -16.34
C PHE A 337 -10.24 -5.46 -15.04
N THR A 338 -9.88 -4.80 -13.94
CA THR A 338 -10.15 -5.26 -12.59
C THR A 338 -11.22 -4.40 -11.95
N PHE A 339 -12.20 -5.04 -11.32
CA PHE A 339 -13.30 -4.39 -10.64
C PHE A 339 -13.11 -4.53 -9.13
N THR A 340 -13.36 -3.45 -8.39
CA THR A 340 -13.25 -3.48 -6.93
C THR A 340 -14.52 -2.93 -6.29
N PHE A 341 -14.81 -3.32 -5.04
CA PHE A 341 -15.93 -2.76 -4.28
C PHE A 341 -15.57 -2.69 -2.80
N TYR A 342 -16.22 -1.83 -2.03
CA TYR A 342 -15.98 -1.76 -0.59
C TYR A 342 -16.73 -2.87 0.18
N ALA A 343 -16.02 -3.55 1.08
CA ALA A 343 -16.61 -4.25 2.20
C ALA A 343 -16.49 -3.34 3.43
N TYR A 344 -17.49 -2.48 3.62
CA TYR A 344 -17.48 -1.35 4.54
C TYR A 344 -18.85 -1.13 5.19
N ASN A 345 -18.86 -0.70 6.46
CA ASN A 345 -20.07 -0.54 7.27
C ASN A 345 -20.94 -1.81 7.28
N GLU A 346 -22.10 -1.81 6.64
CA GLU A 346 -23.06 -2.92 6.66
C GLU A 346 -22.64 -4.06 5.73
N THR A 347 -21.80 -3.77 4.72
CA THR A 347 -21.28 -4.76 3.76
C THR A 347 -19.94 -5.36 4.19
N ASP A 348 -19.46 -5.07 5.40
CA ASP A 348 -18.15 -5.55 5.84
C ASP A 348 -18.11 -7.05 6.19
N ARG A 349 -19.25 -7.65 6.54
CA ARG A 349 -19.34 -9.09 6.79
C ARG A 349 -19.40 -9.87 5.47
N PRO A 350 -18.54 -10.88 5.25
CA PRO A 350 -18.66 -11.74 4.08
C PRO A 350 -19.91 -12.63 4.16
N PRO A 351 -20.42 -13.13 3.02
CA PRO A 351 -21.39 -14.22 2.99
C PRO A 351 -20.97 -15.43 3.84
N THR A 352 -21.93 -16.04 4.53
CA THR A 352 -21.71 -17.28 5.27
C THR A 352 -21.71 -18.52 4.36
N ASP A 353 -22.41 -18.43 3.22
CA ASP A 353 -22.38 -19.44 2.17
C ASP A 353 -21.20 -19.17 1.22
N LEU A 354 -20.15 -19.98 1.36
CA LEU A 354 -18.91 -19.88 0.59
C LEU A 354 -19.07 -20.24 -0.90
N SER A 355 -20.25 -20.68 -1.34
CA SER A 355 -20.55 -20.86 -2.77
C SER A 355 -20.69 -19.52 -3.50
N LEU A 356 -21.02 -18.43 -2.80
CA LEU A 356 -20.95 -17.08 -3.34
C LEU A 356 -19.52 -16.56 -3.27
N ARG A 357 -18.87 -16.47 -4.42
CA ARG A 357 -17.48 -16.02 -4.58
C ARG A 357 -17.38 -14.83 -5.51
N CYS A 358 -16.36 -14.00 -5.33
CA CYS A 358 -15.97 -13.01 -6.32
C CYS A 358 -15.35 -13.68 -7.55
N ASN A 359 -15.59 -13.12 -8.73
CA ASN A 359 -14.84 -13.48 -9.94
C ASN A 359 -13.34 -13.14 -9.78
N SER A 360 -12.48 -13.76 -10.58
CA SER A 360 -11.01 -13.59 -10.49
C SER A 360 -10.54 -12.15 -10.76
N ASN A 361 -11.33 -11.38 -11.52
CA ASN A 361 -11.13 -9.95 -11.78
C ASN A 361 -11.93 -9.03 -10.83
N VAL A 362 -12.61 -9.56 -9.80
CA VAL A 362 -13.37 -8.80 -8.79
C VAL A 362 -12.68 -8.88 -7.43
N ILE A 363 -12.37 -7.73 -6.84
CA ILE A 363 -11.58 -7.62 -5.60
C ILE A 363 -12.35 -6.83 -4.53
N PRO A 364 -12.73 -7.46 -3.41
CA PRO A 364 -13.24 -6.72 -2.26
C PRO A 364 -12.13 -5.90 -1.60
N VAL A 365 -12.46 -4.65 -1.27
CA VAL A 365 -11.61 -3.69 -0.55
C VAL A 365 -12.16 -3.58 0.87
N LEU A 366 -11.46 -4.21 1.81
CA LEU A 366 -11.90 -4.37 3.19
C LEU A 366 -11.57 -3.13 4.02
N CYS A 367 -12.58 -2.55 4.66
CA CYS A 367 -12.46 -1.30 5.40
C CYS A 367 -12.76 -1.50 6.89
N GLY A 368 -11.73 -1.63 7.72
CA GLY A 368 -11.88 -1.92 9.15
C GLY A 368 -12.14 -0.72 10.07
N LEU A 369 -12.46 0.47 9.54
CA LEU A 369 -12.45 1.74 10.29
C LEU A 369 -13.19 1.69 11.64
N HIS A 370 -14.42 1.18 11.67
CA HIS A 370 -15.30 1.22 12.85
C HIS A 370 -15.22 -0.03 13.75
N LYS A 371 -14.57 -1.10 13.28
CA LYS A 371 -14.53 -2.40 13.97
C LYS A 371 -13.12 -2.87 14.34
N ALA A 372 -12.08 -2.32 13.72
CA ALA A 372 -10.71 -2.65 14.05
C ALA A 372 -10.24 -1.86 15.28
N CYS A 373 -9.66 -2.58 16.22
CA CYS A 373 -8.91 -1.98 17.31
C CYS A 373 -7.71 -1.22 16.76
N ARG A 374 -7.55 0.03 17.17
CA ARG A 374 -6.50 0.94 16.67
C ARG A 374 -5.39 1.18 17.67
N SER A 375 -5.24 0.29 18.64
CA SER A 375 -4.22 0.35 19.71
C SER A 375 -3.57 -0.99 20.00
N HIS A 376 -4.17 -2.11 19.55
CA HIS A 376 -3.62 -3.45 19.73
C HIS A 376 -3.59 -4.20 18.39
N PRO A 377 -2.76 -5.25 18.26
CA PRO A 377 -2.80 -6.13 17.10
C PRO A 377 -4.21 -6.67 16.85
N LEU A 378 -4.57 -6.83 15.57
CA LEU A 378 -5.91 -7.24 15.15
C LEU A 378 -6.38 -8.57 15.74
N THR A 379 -5.43 -9.46 16.06
CA THR A 379 -5.65 -10.78 16.65
C THR A 379 -5.66 -10.78 18.18
N GLU A 380 -5.28 -9.69 18.83
CA GLU A 380 -5.07 -9.64 20.28
C GLU A 380 -6.08 -8.76 21.02
N CYS A 381 -6.69 -7.78 20.35
CA CYS A 381 -7.64 -6.87 20.99
C CYS A 381 -8.91 -7.64 21.46
N GLY A 382 -9.32 -7.42 22.72
CA GLY A 382 -10.46 -8.10 23.33
C GLY A 382 -10.17 -9.49 23.94
N SER A 383 -8.92 -9.99 23.85
CA SER A 383 -8.59 -11.36 24.26
C SER A 383 -7.71 -11.51 25.51
N LYS A 384 -7.01 -10.46 25.96
CA LYS A 384 -5.93 -10.62 26.95
C LYS A 384 -6.33 -10.66 28.42
N ASP A 385 -7.40 -10.01 28.85
CA ASP A 385 -7.61 -9.83 30.30
C ASP A 385 -8.80 -10.56 30.92
N GLY A 386 -9.67 -11.21 30.15
CA GLY A 386 -10.92 -11.80 30.69
C GLY A 386 -11.81 -10.80 31.45
N ASN A 387 -11.42 -9.52 31.45
CA ASN A 387 -12.08 -8.37 31.98
C ASN A 387 -12.28 -7.43 30.80
N GLU A 388 -13.54 -7.13 30.58
CA GLU A 388 -14.11 -6.15 29.66
C GLU A 388 -13.37 -4.81 29.75
N THR A 389 -12.33 -4.60 28.94
CA THR A 389 -11.73 -3.28 28.76
C THR A 389 -12.14 -2.77 27.38
N PHE A 390 -12.90 -1.67 27.41
CA PHE A 390 -13.44 -0.90 26.28
C PHE A 390 -14.70 -1.41 25.54
N GLU A 391 -15.50 -2.31 26.11
CA GLU A 391 -16.74 -2.77 25.45
C GLU A 391 -17.89 -1.72 25.33
N ASN A 392 -17.81 -0.54 25.95
CA ASN A 392 -19.03 0.24 26.27
C ASN A 392 -19.14 1.71 25.83
N LEU A 393 -18.27 2.23 24.94
CA LEU A 393 -18.48 3.60 24.43
C LEU A 393 -19.14 3.69 23.04
N PHE A 394 -19.05 2.65 22.19
CA PHE A 394 -19.65 2.70 20.84
C PHE A 394 -20.27 1.40 20.27
N GLY A 395 -20.41 0.33 21.08
CA GLY A 395 -21.43 -0.72 20.86
C GLY A 395 -21.14 -1.83 19.83
N SER A 396 -20.52 -2.92 20.28
CA SER A 396 -20.95 -4.33 20.11
C SER A 396 -19.74 -5.26 20.31
N PRO A 397 -19.83 -6.31 21.15
CA PRO A 397 -18.70 -7.15 21.54
C PRO A 397 -17.95 -7.92 20.45
N GLU A 398 -18.51 -8.20 19.27
CA GLU A 398 -17.79 -8.94 18.22
C GLU A 398 -18.44 -8.72 16.82
N PRO A 399 -17.65 -8.75 15.73
CA PRO A 399 -16.69 -9.81 15.45
C PRO A 399 -15.25 -9.37 15.68
N THR A 400 -14.42 -10.33 16.06
CA THR A 400 -13.03 -10.40 15.64
C THR A 400 -12.94 -10.10 14.14
N ILE A 401 -12.80 -8.84 13.74
CA ILE A 401 -12.72 -8.40 12.33
C ILE A 401 -11.66 -9.19 11.54
N HIS A 402 -10.65 -9.70 12.24
CA HIS A 402 -9.65 -10.61 11.66
C HIS A 402 -10.28 -11.89 11.05
N LYS A 403 -11.36 -12.43 11.63
CA LYS A 403 -12.11 -13.57 11.06
C LYS A 403 -12.91 -13.17 9.83
N ASP A 404 -13.47 -11.97 9.81
CA ASP A 404 -14.13 -11.46 8.61
C ASP A 404 -13.12 -11.32 7.47
N PHE A 405 -11.91 -10.81 7.76
CA PHE A 405 -10.83 -10.76 6.77
C PHE A 405 -10.42 -12.15 6.28
N GLU A 406 -10.23 -13.13 7.17
CA GLU A 406 -9.97 -14.53 6.77
C GLU A 406 -11.10 -15.12 5.91
N ASN A 407 -12.36 -14.75 6.18
CA ASN A 407 -13.48 -15.27 5.42
C ASN A 407 -13.62 -14.60 4.05
N TRP A 408 -13.26 -13.31 3.93
CA TRP A 408 -13.13 -12.63 2.65
C TRP A 408 -12.05 -13.27 1.77
N THR A 409 -10.88 -13.61 2.32
CA THR A 409 -9.81 -14.28 1.55
C THR A 409 -10.20 -15.69 1.12
N LYS A 410 -11.19 -16.31 1.76
CA LYS A 410 -11.74 -17.60 1.31
C LYS A 410 -12.65 -17.48 0.10
N ILE A 411 -13.29 -16.34 -0.16
CA ILE A 411 -14.31 -16.17 -1.23
C ILE A 411 -13.87 -15.27 -2.39
N ALA A 412 -12.65 -14.72 -2.33
CA ALA A 412 -12.06 -13.94 -3.41
C ALA A 412 -10.59 -14.35 -3.60
N ASP A 413 -10.14 -14.42 -4.86
CA ASP A 413 -8.75 -14.80 -5.17
C ASP A 413 -7.73 -13.73 -4.77
N ARG A 414 -8.19 -12.48 -4.67
CA ARG A 414 -7.44 -11.32 -4.19
C ARG A 414 -8.34 -10.49 -3.28
N THR A 415 -7.76 -9.89 -2.26
CA THR A 415 -8.44 -8.96 -1.35
C THR A 415 -7.51 -7.80 -1.01
N TYR A 416 -8.04 -6.59 -0.96
CA TYR A 416 -7.28 -5.40 -0.57
C TYR A 416 -7.76 -4.85 0.76
N ILE A 417 -6.89 -4.16 1.48
CA ILE A 417 -7.24 -3.40 2.68
C ILE A 417 -7.28 -1.92 2.32
N TYR A 418 -8.30 -1.22 2.80
CA TYR A 418 -8.32 0.23 2.90
C TYR A 418 -8.26 0.63 4.37
N ASP A 419 -7.06 1.04 4.80
CA ASP A 419 -6.77 1.32 6.20
C ASP A 419 -6.78 2.81 6.55
N TYR A 420 -6.94 3.08 7.84
CA TYR A 420 -6.94 4.41 8.42
C TYR A 420 -6.10 4.43 9.69
N THR A 421 -5.29 5.46 9.80
CA THR A 421 -4.37 5.69 10.92
C THR A 421 -4.43 7.14 11.42
N ILE A 422 -5.59 7.75 11.20
CA ILE A 422 -5.96 9.05 11.70
C ILE A 422 -7.22 8.94 12.53
N ASN A 423 -7.31 9.74 13.58
CA ASN A 423 -8.54 9.93 14.32
C ASN A 423 -9.36 11.09 13.70
N PHE A 424 -10.33 10.78 12.83
CA PHE A 424 -11.19 11.80 12.22
C PHE A 424 -12.05 12.58 13.23
N ILE A 425 -12.29 12.03 14.43
CA ILE A 425 -12.99 12.77 15.50
C ILE A 425 -12.10 13.87 16.09
N ASN A 426 -10.78 13.64 16.15
CA ASN A 426 -9.81 14.58 16.68
C ASN A 426 -8.43 14.41 16.03
N THR A 427 -8.23 15.06 14.89
CA THR A 427 -7.01 14.93 14.08
C THR A 427 -5.75 15.47 14.75
N ALA A 428 -5.90 16.34 15.76
CA ALA A 428 -4.79 16.86 16.56
C ALA A 428 -4.34 15.91 17.70
N GLN A 429 -5.09 14.84 17.96
CA GLN A 429 -4.73 13.85 18.97
C GLN A 429 -3.62 12.93 18.45
N PHE A 430 -2.70 12.56 19.32
CA PHE A 430 -1.76 11.48 19.01
C PHE A 430 -2.51 10.19 18.73
N PHE A 431 -2.18 9.56 17.60
CA PHE A 431 -2.74 8.28 17.20
C PHE A 431 -1.70 7.18 17.46
N SER A 432 -1.88 6.48 18.58
CA SER A 432 -0.94 5.50 19.12
C SER A 432 -1.01 4.17 18.37
N ASN A 433 -0.37 4.11 17.21
CA ASN A 433 -0.48 2.96 16.32
C ASN A 433 0.81 2.41 15.74
N PHE A 434 1.95 2.78 16.32
CA PHE A 434 3.24 2.31 15.83
C PHE A 434 3.53 0.85 16.21
N GLU A 435 3.14 0.40 17.41
CA GLU A 435 3.49 -0.93 17.96
C GLU A 435 2.78 -2.07 17.24
N TYR A 436 1.49 -1.90 16.90
CA TYR A 436 0.73 -2.99 16.26
C TYR A 436 0.83 -3.01 14.73
N MET A 437 1.44 -1.98 14.12
CA MET A 437 1.44 -1.81 12.67
C MET A 437 2.05 -3.02 11.97
N GLN A 438 3.23 -3.45 12.42
CA GLN A 438 3.94 -4.60 11.84
C GLN A 438 3.15 -5.89 12.00
N SER A 439 2.73 -6.22 13.22
CA SER A 439 2.05 -7.49 13.51
C SER A 439 0.70 -7.59 12.79
N THR A 440 -0.01 -6.47 12.66
CA THR A 440 -1.29 -6.41 11.93
C THR A 440 -1.08 -6.58 10.42
N MET A 441 -0.13 -5.86 9.83
CA MET A 441 0.16 -6.00 8.40
C MET A 441 0.71 -7.38 8.05
N LYS A 442 1.58 -7.93 8.90
CA LYS A 442 2.07 -9.31 8.75
C LYS A 442 0.93 -10.32 8.83
N TYR A 443 0.04 -10.20 9.79
CA TYR A 443 -1.13 -11.08 9.89
C TYR A 443 -1.99 -10.99 8.62
N MET A 444 -2.30 -9.77 8.15
CA MET A 444 -3.08 -9.57 6.92
C MET A 444 -2.42 -10.25 5.71
N HIS A 445 -1.11 -10.07 5.55
CA HIS A 445 -0.33 -10.76 4.52
C HIS A 445 -0.42 -12.29 4.65
N ASP A 446 -0.21 -12.83 5.85
CA ASP A 446 -0.18 -14.27 6.11
C ASP A 446 -1.53 -14.95 5.84
N ILE A 447 -2.66 -14.24 5.96
CA ILE A 447 -4.00 -14.76 5.62
C ILE A 447 -4.38 -14.60 4.14
N GLY A 448 -3.48 -14.04 3.31
CA GLY A 448 -3.65 -13.92 1.86
C GLY A 448 -4.17 -12.57 1.37
N ILE A 449 -4.13 -11.50 2.18
CA ILE A 449 -4.43 -10.15 1.68
C ILE A 449 -3.29 -9.68 0.79
N THR A 450 -3.62 -9.35 -0.47
CA THR A 450 -2.63 -9.05 -1.52
C THR A 450 -2.39 -7.56 -1.72
N GLY A 451 -3.22 -6.68 -1.16
CA GLY A 451 -3.10 -5.23 -1.36
C GLY A 451 -3.34 -4.42 -0.10
N TYR A 452 -2.58 -3.34 0.06
CA TYR A 452 -2.70 -2.42 1.17
C TYR A 452 -2.74 -0.98 0.66
N VAL A 453 -3.88 -0.33 0.89
CA VAL A 453 -4.11 1.07 0.61
C VAL A 453 -4.42 1.75 1.93
N TYR A 454 -3.88 2.95 2.13
CA TYR A 454 -4.06 3.68 3.37
C TYR A 454 -4.35 5.16 3.12
N ASN A 455 -5.28 5.72 3.91
CA ASN A 455 -5.64 7.14 3.89
C ASN A 455 -5.22 7.84 5.19
N CYS A 456 -4.41 8.92 5.08
CA CYS A 456 -3.97 9.74 6.22
C CYS A 456 -4.80 10.99 6.51
N GLY A 457 -5.99 11.09 5.93
CA GLY A 457 -6.95 12.16 6.18
C GLY A 457 -6.65 13.46 5.42
N ASP A 458 -6.35 13.38 4.13
CA ASP A 458 -6.52 14.46 3.15
C ASP A 458 -6.21 15.90 3.60
N GLY A 459 -5.02 16.18 4.15
CA GLY A 459 -4.69 17.55 4.56
C GLY A 459 -4.55 17.77 6.07
N HIS A 460 -4.95 16.80 6.90
CA HIS A 460 -4.98 16.98 8.34
C HIS A 460 -3.60 16.82 8.99
N THR A 461 -3.29 17.69 9.97
CA THR A 461 -2.07 17.64 10.79
C THR A 461 -2.14 16.49 11.81
N ALA A 462 -2.10 15.25 11.33
CA ALA A 462 -1.96 14.07 12.20
C ALA A 462 -0.55 14.02 12.77
N ALA A 463 -0.42 13.67 14.05
CA ALA A 463 0.89 13.56 14.69
C ALA A 463 1.76 12.48 14.00
N PHE A 464 3.01 12.83 13.72
CA PHE A 464 4.02 11.95 13.11
C PHE A 464 3.62 11.36 11.74
N ASN A 465 2.91 12.14 10.92
CA ASN A 465 2.39 11.65 9.65
C ASN A 465 3.51 11.18 8.70
N GLU A 466 4.59 11.96 8.58
CA GLU A 466 5.74 11.64 7.73
C GLU A 466 6.42 10.33 8.15
N LEU A 467 6.65 10.16 9.46
CA LEU A 467 7.20 8.91 10.01
C LEU A 467 6.26 7.73 9.72
N ARG A 468 4.96 7.91 9.93
CA ARG A 468 3.97 6.85 9.71
C ARG A 468 3.92 6.41 8.25
N ASN A 469 3.96 7.37 7.33
CA ASN A 469 4.01 7.08 5.89
C ASN A 469 5.26 6.31 5.52
N TYR A 470 6.42 6.75 6.04
CA TYR A 470 7.68 6.06 5.80
C TYR A 470 7.63 4.60 6.28
N LEU A 471 7.18 4.35 7.51
CA LEU A 471 7.08 3.00 8.07
C LEU A 471 6.04 2.14 7.34
N LEU A 472 4.89 2.70 6.95
CA LEU A 472 3.90 1.99 6.15
C LEU A 472 4.46 1.60 4.77
N CYS A 473 5.21 2.48 4.10
CA CYS A 473 5.89 2.10 2.85
C CYS A 473 6.88 0.95 3.05
N LYS A 474 7.63 0.94 4.17
CA LYS A 474 8.53 -0.16 4.51
C LYS A 474 7.79 -1.48 4.70
N LEU A 475 6.73 -1.48 5.50
CA LEU A 475 5.93 -2.67 5.79
C LEU A 475 5.10 -3.14 4.58
N GLN A 476 4.70 -2.23 3.70
CA GLN A 476 4.05 -2.58 2.43
C GLN A 476 4.99 -3.35 1.50
N TRP A 477 6.29 -3.04 1.56
CA TRP A 477 7.31 -3.76 0.81
C TRP A 477 7.75 -5.04 1.52
N ASP A 478 8.04 -4.98 2.81
CA ASP A 478 8.44 -6.14 3.62
C ASP A 478 7.80 -6.07 5.00
N VAL A 479 6.77 -6.89 5.22
CA VAL A 479 6.10 -6.98 6.52
C VAL A 479 7.01 -7.49 7.64
N ASN A 480 8.19 -8.02 7.33
CA ASN A 480 9.17 -8.49 8.32
C ASN A 480 10.31 -7.49 8.55
N CYS A 481 10.26 -6.28 7.97
CA CYS A 481 11.32 -5.29 8.17
C CYS A 481 11.42 -4.85 9.64
N ASP A 482 12.61 -4.47 10.08
CA ASP A 482 12.88 -3.95 11.43
C ASP A 482 12.28 -2.55 11.60
N VAL A 483 11.09 -2.49 12.20
CA VAL A 483 10.35 -1.22 12.35
C VAL A 483 11.08 -0.26 13.28
N GLU A 484 11.70 -0.76 14.34
CA GLU A 484 12.43 0.10 15.28
C GLU A 484 13.68 0.69 14.63
N TYR A 485 14.43 -0.10 13.87
CA TYR A 485 15.56 0.40 13.07
C TYR A 485 15.12 1.53 12.13
N HIS A 486 14.09 1.29 11.31
CA HIS A 486 13.60 2.29 10.36
C HIS A 486 13.04 3.54 11.05
N MET A 487 12.38 3.37 12.20
CA MET A 487 11.88 4.48 13.00
C MET A 487 13.05 5.33 13.51
N VAL A 488 14.04 4.71 14.14
CA VAL A 488 15.20 5.43 14.69
C VAL A 488 15.99 6.13 13.58
N ASP A 489 16.19 5.47 12.44
CA ASP A 489 16.86 6.05 11.26
C ASP A 489 16.12 7.31 10.76
N PHE A 490 14.79 7.22 10.62
CA PHE A 490 13.96 8.38 10.28
C PHE A 490 14.07 9.50 11.31
N LEU A 491 13.96 9.18 12.61
CA LEU A 491 13.96 10.18 13.68
C LEU A 491 15.28 10.97 13.71
N LYS A 492 16.41 10.28 13.50
CA LYS A 492 17.74 10.89 13.42
C LYS A 492 17.84 11.86 12.24
N ALA A 493 17.36 11.45 11.07
CA ALA A 493 17.40 12.30 9.88
C ALA A 493 16.44 13.50 9.97
N TYR A 494 15.24 13.29 10.49
CA TYR A 494 14.16 14.29 10.46
C TYR A 494 14.21 15.28 11.63
N TYR A 495 14.49 14.78 12.85
CA TYR A 495 14.54 15.61 14.06
C TYR A 495 15.97 15.91 14.53
N GLY A 496 16.97 15.19 14.00
CA GLY A 496 18.37 15.29 14.41
C GLY A 496 18.77 14.25 15.45
N GLU A 497 20.04 13.84 15.40
CA GLU A 497 20.63 12.81 16.30
C GLU A 497 20.40 13.09 17.80
N GLU A 498 20.46 14.36 18.22
CA GLU A 498 20.28 14.74 19.63
C GLU A 498 18.82 14.66 20.08
N ALA A 499 17.86 14.98 19.19
CA ALA A 499 16.44 15.01 19.53
C ALA A 499 15.78 13.63 19.39
N ALA A 500 16.29 12.78 18.49
CA ALA A 500 15.71 11.49 18.16
C ALA A 500 15.41 10.60 19.38
N PRO A 501 16.28 10.45 20.40
CA PRO A 501 15.98 9.66 21.59
C PRO A 501 14.77 10.18 22.38
N TYR A 502 14.59 11.50 22.47
CA TYR A 502 13.46 12.10 23.18
C TYR A 502 12.16 11.95 22.40
N ILE A 503 12.21 12.07 21.07
CA ILE A 503 11.02 11.82 20.23
C ILE A 503 10.62 10.34 20.28
N LYS A 504 11.60 9.42 20.24
CA LYS A 504 11.37 7.99 20.41
C LYS A 504 10.72 7.69 21.76
N GLN A 505 11.22 8.30 22.84
CA GLN A 505 10.60 8.17 24.16
C GLN A 505 9.13 8.65 24.18
N ILE A 506 8.80 9.77 23.51
CA ILE A 506 7.41 10.22 23.38
C ILE A 506 6.55 9.17 22.67
N ILE A 507 7.06 8.59 21.58
CA ILE A 507 6.37 7.53 20.81
C ILE A 507 6.19 6.28 21.67
N ASP A 508 7.22 5.86 22.40
CA ASP A 508 7.21 4.69 23.27
C ASP A 508 6.14 4.84 24.36
N ILE A 509 6.08 5.98 25.05
CA ILE A 509 5.06 6.22 26.09
C ILE A 509 3.66 6.32 25.46
N GLN A 510 3.53 6.91 24.27
CA GLN A 510 2.24 6.99 23.57
C GLN A 510 1.69 5.63 23.19
N THR A 511 2.58 4.73 22.80
CA THR A 511 2.21 3.45 22.20
C THR A 511 2.17 2.34 23.24
N ALA A 512 2.87 2.51 24.36
CA ALA A 512 2.80 1.69 25.55
C ALA A 512 1.37 1.22 25.86
N GLN A 513 1.16 -0.09 25.73
CA GLN A 513 -0.02 -0.77 26.27
C GLN A 513 -0.15 -0.38 27.75
N THR A 514 -1.13 0.46 28.06
CA THR A 514 -1.53 0.76 29.45
C THR A 514 -2.89 0.16 29.71
#